data_AF-A0A354TGS8-F1
#
_entry.id   AF-A0A354TGS8-F1
#
_cell.length_a   1.000
_cell.length_b   1.000
_cell.length_c   1.000
_cell.angle_alpha   90.00
_cell.angle_beta   90.00
_cell.angle_gamma   90.00
#
_symmetry.space_group_name_H-M   'P 1'
#
loop_
_entity.id
_entity.type
_entity.pdbx_description
1 polymer ?
#
loop_
_entity_poly.entity_id
_entity_poly.type
_entity_poly.pdbx_seq_one_letter_code
_entity_poly.pdbx_strand_id
1 'polypeptide(L)'
;MLTSFVHARNLDVIIVRGADGAEEYGKKFTAQVEAWAAACSKAGFAPEVFKGEKTTAELQERLAAAKPDRSLWLVLIGHGTFDGREAKFNAEGPDFDAKQLAGWLAPLKQEIVIIHNASSSGGFVRPLAGKGRIIITATKGPDEVFYARFGEHFAEAIGGLAEADLDQDKQVSLLEAFRHASKAAATFYENEGRLATEHALIEDNGDGVATRREVLEAPPAEAKLDGERASQLVLVLSDEEKQLTDEQRTKRDALEVELKKLKEQRAKLSDDDYYTKLEKLLRELGEVYSGS
;
A
#
# COMPACT_ATOMS: atom_id res chain seq x y z
N MET A 1 27.67 -3.27 -24.15
CA MET A 1 27.23 -3.19 -22.74
C MET A 1 26.57 -1.83 -22.58
N LEU A 2 25.24 -1.75 -22.73
CA LEU A 2 24.52 -0.56 -22.28
C LEU A 2 24.50 -0.61 -20.76
N THR A 3 25.13 0.37 -20.12
CA THR A 3 24.97 0.65 -18.70
C THR A 3 23.49 0.92 -18.44
N SER A 4 22.80 -0.02 -17.79
CA SER A 4 21.45 0.17 -17.27
C SER A 4 21.52 1.29 -16.24
N PHE A 5 21.05 2.49 -16.59
CA PHE A 5 20.87 3.56 -15.64
C PHE A 5 19.60 3.26 -14.86
N VAL A 6 19.74 2.77 -13.63
CA VAL A 6 18.60 2.70 -12.71
C VAL A 6 18.34 4.13 -12.24
N HIS A 7 17.19 4.70 -12.63
CA HIS A 7 16.78 6.01 -12.15
C HIS A 7 16.48 5.94 -10.65
N ALA A 8 17.13 6.80 -9.86
CA ALA A 8 16.86 6.90 -8.43
C ALA A 8 15.40 7.29 -8.21
N ARG A 9 14.67 6.53 -7.39
CA ARG A 9 13.26 6.79 -7.09
C ARG A 9 13.10 7.82 -5.99
N ASN A 10 12.13 8.72 -6.15
CA ASN A 10 11.67 9.64 -5.12
C ASN A 10 10.69 8.95 -4.16
N LEU A 11 11.19 7.96 -3.43
CA LEU A 11 10.44 7.15 -2.46
C LEU A 11 11.24 6.95 -1.17
N ASP A 12 10.62 7.28 -0.05
CA ASP A 12 11.09 6.91 1.29
C ASP A 12 10.21 5.79 1.85
N VAL A 13 10.83 4.77 2.47
CA VAL A 13 10.11 3.69 3.18
C VAL A 13 10.54 3.72 4.64
N ILE A 14 9.58 3.91 5.53
CA ILE A 14 9.74 3.85 6.97
C ILE A 14 9.02 2.60 7.49
N ILE A 15 9.72 1.77 8.25
CA ILE A 15 9.18 0.59 8.91
C ILE A 15 9.21 0.84 10.41
N VAL A 16 8.06 0.72 11.06
CA VAL A 16 7.90 0.86 12.51
C VAL A 16 7.61 -0.51 13.07
N ARG A 17 8.54 -1.02 13.88
CA ARG A 17 8.36 -2.27 14.62
C ARG A 17 7.68 -1.98 15.97
N GLY A 18 6.60 -2.68 16.24
CA GLY A 18 5.84 -2.61 17.48
C GLY A 18 6.39 -3.53 18.56
N ALA A 19 5.89 -3.37 19.78
CA ALA A 19 6.26 -4.21 20.90
C ALA A 19 5.88 -5.68 20.67
N ASP A 20 6.76 -6.59 21.08
CA ASP A 20 6.61 -8.03 20.85
C ASP A 20 5.36 -8.63 21.53
N GLY A 21 5.02 -8.12 22.73
CA GLY A 21 4.12 -8.83 23.62
C GLY A 21 4.72 -10.18 24.04
N ALA A 22 4.32 -11.26 23.37
CA ALA A 22 4.93 -12.58 23.55
C ALA A 22 6.05 -12.84 22.53
N GLU A 23 7.08 -13.60 22.93
CA GLU A 23 8.28 -13.87 22.11
C GLU A 23 7.96 -14.44 20.71
N GLU A 24 6.91 -15.26 20.60
CA GLU A 24 6.49 -15.86 19.33
C GLU A 24 6.05 -14.83 18.28
N TYR A 25 5.40 -13.75 18.71
CA TYR A 25 4.99 -12.66 17.81
C TYR A 25 6.18 -11.79 17.46
N GLY A 26 7.10 -11.55 18.40
CA GLY A 26 8.37 -10.86 18.15
C GLY A 26 9.17 -11.46 17.00
N LYS A 27 9.24 -12.80 16.91
CA LYS A 27 9.88 -13.52 15.79
C LYS A 27 9.19 -13.26 14.45
N LYS A 28 7.85 -13.25 14.44
CA LYS A 28 7.04 -12.95 13.25
C LYS A 28 7.20 -11.50 12.79
N PHE A 29 7.25 -10.55 13.72
CA PHE A 29 7.49 -9.14 13.39
C PHE A 29 8.90 -8.93 12.80
N THR A 30 9.90 -9.60 13.36
CA THR A 30 11.26 -9.57 12.81
C THR A 30 11.30 -10.12 11.38
N ALA A 31 10.66 -11.27 11.12
CA ALA A 31 10.59 -11.83 9.76
C ALA A 31 9.89 -10.89 8.77
N GLN A 32 8.82 -10.21 9.18
CA GLN A 32 8.15 -9.20 8.34
C GLN A 32 9.07 -8.00 8.05
N VAL A 33 9.79 -7.48 9.06
CA VAL A 33 10.76 -6.38 8.86
C VAL A 33 11.86 -6.80 7.89
N GLU A 34 12.38 -8.02 8.01
CA GLU A 34 13.40 -8.57 7.11
C GLU A 34 12.87 -8.71 5.67
N ALA A 35 11.65 -9.20 5.49
CA ALA A 35 11.01 -9.31 4.18
C ALA A 35 10.84 -7.94 3.50
N TRP A 36 10.40 -6.93 4.25
CA TRP A 36 10.31 -5.54 3.76
C TRP A 36 11.68 -4.95 3.43
N ALA A 37 12.70 -5.19 4.26
CA ALA A 37 14.06 -4.73 3.99
C ALA A 37 14.63 -5.40 2.73
N ALA A 38 14.38 -6.69 2.53
CA ALA A 38 14.75 -7.41 1.31
C ALA A 38 14.02 -6.85 0.08
N ALA A 39 12.72 -6.54 0.19
CA ALA A 39 11.96 -5.93 -0.89
C ALA A 39 12.51 -4.55 -1.28
N CYS A 40 12.80 -3.68 -0.30
CA CYS A 40 13.45 -2.39 -0.55
C CYS A 40 14.83 -2.57 -1.20
N SER A 41 15.62 -3.55 -0.73
CA SER A 41 16.94 -3.85 -1.31
C SER A 41 16.83 -4.29 -2.77
N LYS A 42 15.85 -5.12 -3.13
CA LYS A 42 15.53 -5.46 -4.54
C LYS A 42 15.12 -4.22 -5.35
N ALA A 43 14.44 -3.27 -4.72
CA ALA A 43 14.07 -1.98 -5.31
C ALA A 43 15.25 -0.98 -5.39
N GLY A 44 16.43 -1.35 -4.89
CA GLY A 44 17.66 -0.55 -5.01
C GLY A 44 17.91 0.45 -3.89
N PHE A 45 17.20 0.37 -2.77
CA PHE A 45 17.40 1.26 -1.62
C PHE A 45 17.20 0.55 -0.27
N ALA A 46 17.58 1.20 0.84
CA ALA A 46 17.36 0.69 2.19
C ALA A 46 16.20 1.43 2.87
N PRO A 47 15.33 0.75 3.64
CA PRO A 47 14.31 1.43 4.43
C PRO A 47 14.91 2.00 5.72
N GLU A 48 14.22 2.96 6.32
CA GLU A 48 14.45 3.40 7.69
C GLU A 48 13.64 2.49 8.63
N VAL A 49 14.30 1.85 9.59
CA VAL A 49 13.64 0.93 10.54
C VAL A 49 13.71 1.50 11.94
N PHE A 50 12.55 1.84 12.51
CA PHE A 50 12.42 2.30 13.89
C PHE A 50 12.01 1.17 14.81
N LYS A 51 12.78 1.01 15.89
CA LYS A 51 12.60 0.02 16.96
C LYS A 51 13.21 0.56 18.26
N GLY A 52 12.79 0.03 19.40
CA GLY A 52 13.19 0.42 20.74
C GLY A 52 12.35 1.55 21.35
N GLU A 53 12.70 1.93 22.58
CA GLU A 53 11.91 2.87 23.41
C GLU A 53 11.71 4.26 22.78
N LYS A 54 12.57 4.65 21.82
CA LYS A 54 12.51 5.95 21.13
C LYS A 54 11.70 5.95 19.83
N THR A 55 11.19 4.79 19.41
CA THR A 55 10.51 4.58 18.12
C THR A 55 9.49 5.67 17.79
N THR A 56 8.61 6.00 18.73
CA THR A 56 7.53 6.99 18.51
C THR A 56 8.07 8.41 18.33
N ALA A 57 9.10 8.78 19.10
CA ALA A 57 9.73 10.09 18.99
C ALA A 57 10.53 10.22 17.68
N GLU A 58 11.27 9.18 17.31
CA GLU A 58 12.03 9.12 16.05
C GLU A 58 11.10 9.15 14.83
N LEU A 59 9.97 8.44 14.88
CA LEU A 59 8.95 8.52 13.85
C LEU A 59 8.40 9.94 13.70
N GLN A 60 8.02 10.57 14.82
CA GLN A 60 7.49 11.93 14.79
C GLN A 60 8.50 12.93 14.23
N GLU A 61 9.77 12.85 14.66
CA GLU A 61 10.85 13.70 14.15
C GLU A 61 11.08 13.48 12.66
N ARG A 62 11.13 12.21 12.22
CA ARG A 62 11.34 11.87 10.82
C ARG A 62 10.19 12.32 9.91
N LEU A 63 8.95 12.22 10.38
CA LEU A 63 7.78 12.73 9.66
C LEU A 63 7.83 14.25 9.57
N ALA A 64 8.24 14.96 10.62
CA ALA A 64 8.39 16.41 10.60
C ALA A 64 9.50 16.88 9.63
N ALA A 65 10.53 16.06 9.40
CA ALA A 65 11.62 16.31 8.46
C ALA A 65 11.35 15.79 7.03
N ALA A 66 10.18 15.20 6.76
CA ALA A 66 9.87 14.62 5.46
C ALA A 66 9.82 15.68 4.35
N LYS A 67 10.38 15.34 3.19
CA LYS A 67 10.46 16.26 2.04
C LYS A 67 9.25 16.06 1.11
N PRO A 68 8.66 17.15 0.58
CA PRO A 68 7.44 17.07 -0.22
C PRO A 68 7.63 16.55 -1.65
N ASP A 69 8.88 16.43 -2.11
CA ASP A 69 9.26 15.94 -3.43
C ASP A 69 9.41 14.41 -3.49
N ARG A 70 9.22 13.71 -2.37
CA ARG A 70 9.37 12.25 -2.26
C ARG A 70 8.10 11.63 -1.71
N SER A 71 7.63 10.57 -2.35
CA SER A 71 6.53 9.76 -1.81
C SER A 71 7.00 9.04 -0.54
N LEU A 72 6.09 8.83 0.41
CA LEU A 72 6.41 8.20 1.69
C LEU A 72 5.57 6.95 1.90
N TRP A 73 6.20 5.82 2.17
CA TRP A 73 5.53 4.60 2.60
C TRP A 73 5.83 4.37 4.08
N LEU A 74 4.78 4.33 4.89
CA LEU A 74 4.84 4.04 6.32
C LEU A 74 4.26 2.65 6.57
N VAL A 75 5.09 1.72 7.02
CA VAL A 75 4.72 0.34 7.32
C VAL A 75 4.73 0.14 8.83
N LEU A 76 3.59 -0.17 9.41
CA LEU A 76 3.44 -0.47 10.85
C LEU A 76 3.30 -1.97 11.03
N ILE A 77 4.22 -2.59 11.77
CA ILE A 77 4.26 -4.04 12.03
C ILE A 77 4.22 -4.24 13.53
N GLY A 78 3.17 -4.88 14.06
CA GLY A 78 3.07 -5.07 15.50
C GLY A 78 1.69 -5.48 15.96
N HIS A 79 1.41 -5.17 17.22
CA HIS A 79 0.08 -5.28 17.82
C HIS A 79 -0.64 -3.93 17.83
N GLY A 80 -1.95 -4.00 17.97
CA GLY A 80 -2.78 -2.85 18.30
C GLY A 80 -3.87 -3.23 19.29
N THR A 81 -4.23 -2.26 20.14
CA THR A 81 -5.25 -2.38 21.18
C THR A 81 -6.43 -1.48 20.91
N PHE A 82 -7.58 -1.82 21.51
CA PHE A 82 -8.77 -0.99 21.47
C PHE A 82 -9.44 -1.01 22.85
N ASP A 83 -9.68 0.17 23.42
CA ASP A 83 -10.28 0.33 24.75
C ASP A 83 -11.81 0.54 24.72
N GLY A 84 -12.43 0.36 23.54
CA GLY A 84 -13.84 0.67 23.30
C GLY A 84 -14.09 2.10 22.80
N ARG A 85 -13.05 2.95 22.74
CA ARG A 85 -13.12 4.32 22.21
C ARG A 85 -12.04 4.58 21.17
N GLU A 86 -10.80 4.25 21.45
CA GLU A 86 -9.64 4.58 20.62
C GLU A 86 -8.79 3.35 20.35
N ALA A 87 -8.45 3.14 19.07
CA ALA A 87 -7.49 2.14 18.66
C ALA A 87 -6.07 2.73 18.73
N LYS A 88 -5.11 1.93 19.17
CA LYS A 88 -3.70 2.30 19.27
C LYS A 88 -2.82 1.29 18.60
N PHE A 89 -1.73 1.76 18.00
CA PHE A 89 -0.60 0.92 17.63
C PHE A 89 0.31 0.75 18.84
N ASN A 90 0.64 -0.50 19.20
CA ASN A 90 1.52 -0.80 20.31
C ASN A 90 2.98 -0.71 19.87
N ALA A 91 3.58 0.46 20.03
CA ALA A 91 4.97 0.70 19.66
C ALA A 91 5.93 0.09 20.69
N GLU A 92 7.21 -0.07 20.33
CA GLU A 92 8.25 -0.35 21.33
C GLU A 92 8.51 0.89 22.23
N GLY A 93 8.18 2.09 21.73
CA GLY A 93 8.06 3.31 22.52
C GLY A 93 6.61 3.57 22.96
N PRO A 94 6.25 4.82 23.31
CA PRO A 94 4.87 5.15 23.66
C PRO A 94 3.88 4.80 22.53
N ASP A 95 2.82 4.06 22.85
CA ASP A 95 1.71 3.78 21.94
C ASP A 95 1.13 5.09 21.37
N PHE A 96 0.67 5.04 20.12
CA PHE A 96 0.00 6.17 19.48
C PHE A 96 -1.31 5.77 18.82
N ASP A 97 -2.26 6.69 18.84
CA ASP A 97 -3.57 6.53 18.23
C ASP A 97 -3.63 7.13 16.81
N ALA A 98 -4.77 6.93 16.16
CA ALA A 98 -5.02 7.43 14.81
C ALA A 98 -5.01 8.97 14.71
N LYS A 99 -5.39 9.68 15.78
CA LYS A 99 -5.43 11.14 15.82
C LYS A 99 -4.02 11.72 15.92
N GLN A 100 -3.16 11.12 16.73
CA GLN A 100 -1.75 11.50 16.83
C GLN A 100 -1.06 11.31 15.49
N LEU A 101 -1.21 10.13 14.86
CA LEU A 101 -0.64 9.86 13.55
C LEU A 101 -1.19 10.80 12.47
N ALA A 102 -2.51 11.02 12.43
CA ALA A 102 -3.11 12.00 11.52
C ALA A 102 -2.53 13.41 11.71
N GLY A 103 -2.29 13.82 12.97
CA GLY A 103 -1.66 15.09 13.31
C GLY A 103 -0.23 15.20 12.77
N TRP A 104 0.56 14.13 12.84
CA TRP A 104 1.93 14.09 12.29
C TRP A 104 1.93 14.13 10.75
N LEU A 105 0.94 13.53 10.11
CA LEU A 105 0.83 13.46 8.65
C LEU A 105 0.14 14.67 8.01
N ALA A 106 -0.62 15.47 8.76
CA ALA A 106 -1.37 16.61 8.22
C ALA A 106 -0.52 17.68 7.50
N PRO A 107 0.71 18.01 7.96
CA PRO A 107 1.57 18.96 7.26
C PRO A 107 2.06 18.45 5.90
N LEU A 108 2.13 17.12 5.73
CA LEU A 108 2.76 16.47 4.58
C LEU A 108 1.87 16.49 3.34
N LYS A 109 2.41 16.97 2.22
CA LYS A 109 1.66 17.18 0.96
C LYS A 109 2.00 16.18 -0.13
N GLN A 110 3.07 15.41 0.04
CA GLN A 110 3.40 14.28 -0.82
C GLN A 110 2.34 13.17 -0.72
N GLU A 111 2.38 12.24 -1.67
CA GLU A 111 1.67 10.97 -1.61
C GLU A 111 2.21 10.13 -0.45
N ILE A 112 1.30 9.60 0.37
CA ILE A 112 1.64 8.77 1.52
C ILE A 112 0.85 7.46 1.48
N VAL A 113 1.59 6.36 1.50
CA VAL A 113 1.06 5.01 1.66
C VAL A 113 1.23 4.60 3.11
N ILE A 114 0.17 4.12 3.76
CA ILE A 114 0.16 3.69 5.15
C ILE A 114 -0.31 2.25 5.17
N ILE A 115 0.59 1.33 5.51
CA ILE A 115 0.31 -0.11 5.57
C ILE A 115 0.36 -0.52 7.03
N HIS A 116 -0.80 -0.68 7.64
CA HIS A 116 -0.96 -0.96 9.05
C HIS A 116 -1.30 -2.44 9.27
N ASN A 117 -0.27 -3.23 9.55
CA ASN A 117 -0.33 -4.69 9.66
C ASN A 117 -0.66 -5.20 11.08
N ALA A 118 -1.21 -4.34 11.94
CA ALA A 118 -1.47 -4.71 13.33
C ALA A 118 -2.94 -5.07 13.55
N SER A 119 -3.22 -5.73 14.67
CA SER A 119 -4.57 -5.83 15.21
C SER A 119 -5.17 -4.44 15.45
N SER A 120 -6.50 -4.32 15.44
CA SER A 120 -7.23 -3.05 15.61
C SER A 120 -6.95 -1.94 14.57
N SER A 121 -6.13 -2.22 13.54
CA SER A 121 -5.71 -1.27 12.50
C SER A 121 -6.87 -0.60 11.74
N GLY A 122 -8.03 -1.25 11.61
CA GLY A 122 -9.20 -0.68 10.95
C GLY A 122 -9.71 0.60 11.61
N GLY A 123 -9.41 0.81 12.91
CA GLY A 123 -9.70 2.06 13.62
C GLY A 123 -8.96 3.29 13.07
N PHE A 124 -7.91 3.09 12.26
CA PHE A 124 -7.08 4.14 11.69
C PHE A 124 -7.54 4.61 10.30
N VAL A 125 -8.41 3.86 9.61
CA VAL A 125 -8.83 4.17 8.23
C VAL A 125 -9.40 5.59 8.13
N ARG A 126 -10.51 5.85 8.83
CA ARG A 126 -11.23 7.12 8.67
C ARG A 126 -10.44 8.34 9.15
N PRO A 127 -9.70 8.31 10.28
CA PRO A 127 -8.88 9.45 10.69
C PRO A 127 -7.71 9.76 9.76
N LEU A 128 -7.18 8.76 9.06
CA LEU A 128 -6.03 8.93 8.15
C LEU A 128 -6.44 9.24 6.71
N ALA A 129 -7.68 8.91 6.32
CA ALA A 129 -8.18 9.10 4.96
C ALA A 129 -8.07 10.54 4.49
N GLY A 130 -7.73 10.72 3.22
CA GLY A 130 -7.63 12.04 2.61
C GLY A 130 -6.91 12.03 1.26
N LYS A 131 -6.85 13.20 0.63
CA LYS A 131 -6.22 13.34 -0.68
C LYS A 131 -4.74 12.95 -0.63
N GLY A 132 -4.30 12.08 -1.55
CA GLY A 132 -2.92 11.61 -1.62
C GLY A 132 -2.55 10.70 -0.45
N ARG A 133 -3.55 10.01 0.14
CA ARG A 133 -3.37 8.97 1.14
C ARG A 133 -3.85 7.66 0.56
N ILE A 134 -3.05 6.61 0.76
CA ILE A 134 -3.42 5.23 0.49
C ILE A 134 -3.26 4.50 1.82
N ILE A 135 -4.32 3.87 2.31
CA ILE A 135 -4.35 3.22 3.61
C ILE A 135 -4.73 1.77 3.40
N ILE A 136 -3.88 0.88 3.89
CA ILE A 136 -4.12 -0.56 3.90
C ILE A 136 -4.07 -1.01 5.35
N THR A 137 -5.12 -1.69 5.82
CA THR A 137 -5.19 -2.21 7.19
C THR A 137 -5.36 -3.71 7.17
N ALA A 138 -4.79 -4.39 8.15
CA ALA A 138 -4.98 -5.84 8.32
C ALA A 138 -6.39 -6.20 8.83
N THR A 139 -7.08 -5.25 9.44
CA THR A 139 -8.39 -5.45 10.08
C THR A 139 -9.43 -4.46 9.57
N LYS A 140 -10.72 -4.81 9.69
CA LYS A 140 -11.83 -3.97 9.21
C LYS A 140 -12.30 -2.95 10.22
N GLY A 141 -11.94 -3.15 11.48
CA GLY A 141 -12.44 -2.37 12.59
C GLY A 141 -11.49 -2.42 13.78
N PRO A 142 -11.66 -1.51 14.74
CA PRO A 142 -10.83 -1.46 15.93
C PRO A 142 -11.09 -2.63 16.89
N ASP A 143 -12.22 -3.32 16.76
CA ASP A 143 -12.63 -4.45 17.59
C ASP A 143 -11.95 -5.79 17.20
N GLU A 144 -11.25 -5.84 16.08
CA GLU A 144 -10.45 -6.99 15.64
C GLU A 144 -9.08 -6.98 16.33
N VAL A 145 -9.09 -7.28 17.64
CA VAL A 145 -7.93 -7.15 18.54
C VAL A 145 -6.96 -8.34 18.54
N PHE A 146 -7.28 -9.42 17.83
CA PHE A 146 -6.42 -10.61 17.76
C PHE A 146 -5.27 -10.44 16.77
N TYR A 147 -4.18 -11.20 16.97
CA TYR A 147 -3.03 -11.18 16.08
C TYR A 147 -3.43 -11.33 14.60
N ALA A 148 -3.00 -10.36 13.79
CA ALA A 148 -3.27 -10.28 12.38
C ALA A 148 -2.10 -10.87 11.56
N ARG A 149 -2.42 -11.82 10.69
CA ARG A 149 -1.48 -12.54 9.78
C ARG A 149 -1.33 -11.87 8.44
N PHE A 150 -2.25 -10.99 8.06
CA PHE A 150 -2.22 -10.28 6.78
C PHE A 150 -0.84 -9.72 6.42
N GLY A 151 -0.15 -9.11 7.40
CA GLY A 151 1.19 -8.52 7.19
C GLY A 151 2.28 -9.52 6.81
N GLU A 152 2.19 -10.78 7.27
CA GLU A 152 3.12 -11.84 6.90
C GLU A 152 3.06 -12.08 5.38
N HIS A 153 1.85 -12.23 4.84
CA HIS A 153 1.62 -12.47 3.42
C HIS A 153 1.85 -11.21 2.56
N PHE A 154 1.51 -10.02 3.09
CA PHE A 154 1.69 -8.77 2.35
C PHE A 154 3.16 -8.46 2.10
N ALA A 155 4.02 -8.65 3.12
CA ALA A 155 5.45 -8.38 3.01
C ALA A 155 6.14 -9.28 1.96
N GLU A 156 5.71 -10.54 1.84
CA GLU A 156 6.17 -11.45 0.79
C GLU A 156 5.67 -11.01 -0.60
N ALA A 157 4.37 -10.70 -0.72
CA ALA A 157 3.75 -10.34 -1.99
C ALA A 157 4.38 -9.08 -2.61
N ILE A 158 4.49 -8.00 -1.84
CA ILE A 158 5.06 -6.72 -2.32
C ILE A 158 6.54 -6.82 -2.70
N GLY A 159 7.21 -7.88 -2.24
CA GLY A 159 8.59 -8.22 -2.60
C GLY A 159 8.77 -8.86 -3.98
N GLY A 160 7.69 -8.94 -4.77
CA GLY A 160 7.68 -9.49 -6.14
C GLY A 160 7.33 -10.97 -6.21
N LEU A 161 6.38 -11.44 -5.39
CA LEU A 161 5.92 -12.82 -5.43
C LEU A 161 5.14 -13.09 -6.73
N ALA A 162 5.52 -14.12 -7.48
CA ALA A 162 4.92 -14.41 -8.79
C ALA A 162 3.42 -14.75 -8.70
N GLU A 163 2.99 -15.40 -7.63
CA GLU A 163 1.58 -15.73 -7.38
C GLU A 163 0.73 -14.52 -6.97
N ALA A 164 1.36 -13.37 -6.71
CA ALA A 164 0.68 -12.12 -6.44
C ALA A 164 0.55 -11.22 -7.69
N ASP A 165 1.38 -11.43 -8.71
CA ASP A 165 1.31 -10.76 -10.02
C ASP A 165 0.11 -11.28 -10.82
N LEU A 166 -1.02 -10.57 -10.74
CA LEU A 166 -2.30 -10.99 -11.31
C LEU A 166 -2.45 -10.59 -12.77
N ASP A 167 -1.84 -9.48 -13.19
CA ASP A 167 -1.90 -9.00 -14.57
C ASP A 167 -0.68 -9.40 -15.43
N GLN A 168 0.29 -10.09 -14.84
CA GLN A 168 1.47 -10.68 -15.47
C GLN A 168 2.44 -9.64 -16.04
N ASP A 169 2.51 -8.46 -15.42
CA ASP A 169 3.42 -7.39 -15.81
C ASP A 169 4.83 -7.52 -15.19
N LYS A 170 5.09 -8.63 -14.47
CA LYS A 170 6.35 -8.99 -13.79
C LYS A 170 6.70 -8.10 -12.61
N GLN A 171 5.72 -7.40 -12.06
CA GLN A 171 5.85 -6.68 -10.81
C GLN A 171 4.58 -6.91 -9.97
N VAL A 172 4.56 -6.39 -8.76
CA VAL A 172 3.39 -6.54 -7.86
C VAL A 172 3.02 -5.17 -7.34
N SER A 173 1.81 -4.72 -7.71
CA SER A 173 1.21 -3.49 -7.22
C SER A 173 0.75 -3.60 -5.76
N LEU A 174 0.52 -2.47 -5.10
CA LEU A 174 -0.09 -2.45 -3.76
C LEU A 174 -1.46 -3.13 -3.76
N LEU A 175 -2.25 -2.95 -4.82
CA LEU A 175 -3.56 -3.59 -4.96
C LEU A 175 -3.44 -5.11 -5.04
N GLU A 176 -2.48 -5.62 -5.80
CA GLU A 176 -2.22 -7.05 -5.93
C GLU A 176 -1.68 -7.66 -4.64
N ALA A 177 -0.73 -7.00 -3.99
CA ALA A 177 -0.23 -7.40 -2.68
C ALA A 177 -1.37 -7.45 -1.65
N PHE A 178 -2.27 -6.45 -1.66
CA PHE A 178 -3.47 -6.43 -0.82
C PHE A 178 -4.40 -7.61 -1.11
N ARG A 179 -4.71 -7.89 -2.39
CA ARG A 179 -5.59 -9.00 -2.80
C ARG A 179 -5.00 -10.34 -2.41
N HIS A 180 -3.72 -10.55 -2.69
CA HIS A 180 -2.99 -11.77 -2.36
C HIS A 180 -3.00 -12.01 -0.84
N ALA A 181 -2.56 -11.02 -0.07
CA ALA A 181 -2.45 -11.14 1.38
C ALA A 181 -3.80 -11.34 2.07
N SER A 182 -4.84 -10.63 1.59
CA SER A 182 -6.21 -10.81 2.09
C SER A 182 -6.73 -12.23 1.84
N LYS A 183 -6.49 -12.77 0.63
CA LYS A 183 -6.90 -14.13 0.27
C LYS A 183 -6.12 -15.18 1.08
N ALA A 184 -4.81 -14.99 1.25
CA ALA A 184 -3.96 -15.90 2.00
C ALA A 184 -4.38 -15.97 3.49
N ALA A 185 -4.64 -14.81 4.10
CA ALA A 185 -5.14 -14.74 5.47
C ALA A 185 -6.50 -15.46 5.61
N ALA A 186 -7.46 -15.19 4.71
CA ALA A 186 -8.76 -15.87 4.74
C ALA A 186 -8.61 -17.39 4.59
N THR A 187 -7.79 -17.85 3.64
CA THR A 187 -7.51 -19.27 3.39
C THR A 187 -6.91 -19.95 4.62
N PHE A 188 -6.03 -19.26 5.36
CA PHE A 188 -5.48 -19.78 6.61
C PHE A 188 -6.58 -20.09 7.64
N TYR A 189 -7.51 -19.15 7.89
CA TYR A 189 -8.59 -19.38 8.86
C TYR A 189 -9.53 -20.51 8.42
N GLU A 190 -9.84 -20.59 7.12
CA GLU A 190 -10.65 -21.67 6.55
C GLU A 190 -9.99 -23.04 6.75
N ASN A 191 -8.71 -23.17 6.41
CA ASN A 191 -7.96 -24.43 6.54
C ASN A 191 -7.80 -24.88 7.99
N GLU A 192 -7.65 -23.94 8.92
CA GLU A 192 -7.55 -24.21 10.36
C GLU A 192 -8.93 -24.46 11.01
N GLY A 193 -10.03 -24.36 10.27
CA GLY A 193 -11.39 -24.50 10.80
C GLY A 193 -11.74 -23.42 11.84
N ARG A 194 -11.19 -22.22 11.68
CA ARG A 194 -11.32 -21.09 12.60
C ARG A 194 -12.18 -19.99 12.00
N LEU A 195 -12.86 -19.23 12.85
CA LEU A 195 -13.47 -17.96 12.45
C LEU A 195 -12.37 -16.93 12.17
N ALA A 196 -12.48 -16.22 11.06
CA ALA A 196 -11.57 -15.13 10.71
C ALA A 196 -11.68 -14.00 11.75
N THR A 197 -10.54 -13.63 12.32
CA THR A 197 -10.43 -12.55 13.33
C THR A 197 -9.83 -11.27 12.78
N GLU A 198 -9.57 -11.23 11.48
CA GLU A 198 -9.02 -10.07 10.77
C GLU A 198 -9.65 -10.02 9.37
N HIS A 199 -9.93 -8.81 8.88
CA HIS A 199 -10.47 -8.59 7.55
C HIS A 199 -9.86 -7.33 6.95
N ALA A 200 -8.89 -7.50 6.05
CA ALA A 200 -8.15 -6.37 5.53
C ALA A 200 -8.99 -5.40 4.69
N LEU A 201 -8.62 -4.12 4.73
CA LEU A 201 -9.24 -3.04 3.97
C LEU A 201 -8.20 -2.24 3.18
N ILE A 202 -8.64 -1.62 2.09
CA ILE A 202 -7.88 -0.63 1.33
C ILE A 202 -8.72 0.64 1.11
N GLU A 203 -8.12 1.80 1.29
CA GLU A 203 -8.70 3.13 1.06
C GLU A 203 -7.69 3.96 0.27
N ASP A 204 -8.02 4.38 -0.95
CA ASP A 204 -7.10 5.18 -1.77
C ASP A 204 -7.76 6.35 -2.51
N ASN A 205 -9.06 6.55 -2.28
CA ASN A 205 -9.84 7.62 -2.91
C ASN A 205 -10.07 8.85 -1.99
N GLY A 206 -9.80 8.72 -0.69
CA GLY A 206 -9.87 9.77 0.33
C GLY A 206 -11.26 10.03 0.91
N ASP A 207 -12.25 9.17 0.69
CA ASP A 207 -13.61 9.30 1.22
C ASP A 207 -13.80 8.68 2.62
N GLY A 208 -12.81 7.89 3.07
CA GLY A 208 -12.80 7.24 4.37
C GLY A 208 -13.73 6.02 4.48
N VAL A 209 -14.22 5.51 3.34
CA VAL A 209 -15.01 4.29 3.21
C VAL A 209 -14.17 3.24 2.48
N ALA A 210 -13.34 2.54 3.24
CA ALA A 210 -12.44 1.55 2.67
C ALA A 210 -13.15 0.30 2.12
N THR A 211 -12.52 -0.28 1.11
CA THR A 211 -13.03 -1.42 0.36
C THR A 211 -12.37 -2.74 0.80
N ARG A 212 -13.15 -3.83 0.88
CA ARG A 212 -12.65 -5.20 1.09
C ARG A 212 -12.31 -5.88 -0.23
N ARG A 213 -11.38 -6.83 -0.20
CA ARG A 213 -11.02 -7.68 -1.37
C ARG A 213 -12.24 -8.25 -2.09
N GLU A 214 -13.21 -8.81 -1.36
CA GLU A 214 -14.41 -9.43 -1.94
C GLU A 214 -15.24 -8.44 -2.77
N VAL A 215 -15.29 -7.18 -2.34
CA VAL A 215 -16.02 -6.11 -3.02
C VAL A 215 -15.30 -5.69 -4.30
N LEU A 216 -13.97 -5.74 -4.32
CA LEU A 216 -13.17 -5.46 -5.52
C LEU A 216 -13.30 -6.57 -6.58
N GLU A 217 -13.57 -7.80 -6.16
CA GLU A 217 -13.75 -8.95 -7.07
C GLU A 217 -15.18 -9.05 -7.61
N ALA A 218 -16.17 -8.64 -6.81
CA ALA A 218 -17.57 -8.59 -7.18
C ALA A 218 -18.13 -7.17 -6.96
N PRO A 219 -17.69 -6.19 -7.77
CA PRO A 219 -18.08 -4.79 -7.62
C PRO A 219 -19.59 -4.59 -7.78
N PRO A 220 -20.28 -3.95 -6.81
CA PRO A 220 -21.66 -3.50 -7.00
C PRO A 220 -21.74 -2.44 -8.10
N ALA A 221 -22.85 -2.40 -8.84
CA ALA A 221 -23.01 -1.56 -10.05
C ALA A 221 -22.75 -0.05 -9.86
N GLU A 222 -22.93 0.47 -8.64
CA GLU A 222 -22.79 1.91 -8.33
C GLU A 222 -21.74 2.20 -7.24
N ALA A 223 -20.90 1.22 -6.89
CA ALA A 223 -19.91 1.41 -5.85
C ALA A 223 -18.74 2.26 -6.35
N LYS A 224 -18.42 3.32 -5.59
CA LYS A 224 -17.08 3.93 -5.66
C LYS A 224 -16.14 2.99 -4.92
N LEU A 225 -15.20 2.42 -5.65
CA LEU A 225 -14.26 1.45 -5.11
C LEU A 225 -12.87 2.05 -5.04
N ASP A 226 -12.14 1.62 -4.03
CA ASP A 226 -10.71 1.86 -3.91
C ASP A 226 -9.92 0.95 -4.86
N GLY A 227 -8.64 1.24 -4.99
CA GLY A 227 -7.64 0.40 -5.65
C GLY A 227 -7.12 0.97 -6.96
N GLU A 228 -7.73 2.02 -7.51
CA GLU A 228 -7.26 2.63 -8.77
C GLU A 228 -5.86 3.23 -8.62
N ARG A 229 -5.57 3.92 -7.51
CA ARG A 229 -4.22 4.45 -7.29
C ARG A 229 -3.29 3.35 -6.83
N ALA A 230 -3.76 2.45 -5.96
CA ALA A 230 -2.97 1.34 -5.47
C ALA A 230 -2.53 0.36 -6.56
N SER A 231 -3.26 0.25 -7.69
CA SER A 231 -2.83 -0.59 -8.83
C SER A 231 -1.63 -0.03 -9.59
N GLN A 232 -1.28 1.24 -9.40
CA GLN A 232 -0.15 1.89 -10.07
C GLN A 232 1.10 1.96 -9.21
N LEU A 233 0.98 1.66 -7.91
CA LEU A 233 2.05 1.80 -6.94
C LEU A 233 2.76 0.47 -6.70
N VAL A 234 4.01 0.41 -7.14
CA VAL A 234 4.86 -0.80 -7.09
C VAL A 234 6.14 -0.51 -6.31
N LEU A 235 6.54 -1.42 -5.42
CA LEU A 235 7.82 -1.33 -4.70
C LEU A 235 8.97 -1.89 -5.53
N VAL A 236 8.85 -3.14 -6.00
CA VAL A 236 9.87 -3.80 -6.81
C VAL A 236 9.45 -3.71 -8.27
N LEU A 237 10.03 -2.75 -9.00
CA LEU A 237 9.70 -2.51 -10.40
C LEU A 237 10.15 -3.66 -11.31
N SER A 238 9.41 -3.89 -12.38
CA SER A 238 9.83 -4.75 -13.50
C SER A 238 11.07 -4.17 -14.21
N ASP A 239 11.75 -4.96 -15.03
CA ASP A 239 12.95 -4.49 -15.72
C ASP A 239 12.64 -3.40 -16.74
N GLU A 240 11.46 -3.49 -17.37
CA GLU A 240 10.90 -2.49 -18.26
C GLU A 240 10.61 -1.18 -17.51
N GLU A 241 9.95 -1.25 -16.34
CA GLU A 241 9.62 -0.08 -15.54
C GLU A 241 10.84 0.60 -14.91
N LYS A 242 11.91 -0.15 -14.59
CA LYS A 242 13.19 0.42 -14.10
C LYS A 242 13.84 1.38 -15.10
N GLN A 243 13.60 1.21 -16.40
CA GLN A 243 14.19 2.09 -17.42
C GLN A 243 13.54 3.47 -17.46
N LEU A 244 12.31 3.60 -16.96
CA LEU A 244 11.59 4.87 -16.94
C LEU A 244 12.15 5.82 -15.87
N THR A 245 12.06 7.14 -16.10
CA THR A 245 12.19 8.14 -15.05
C THR A 245 10.92 8.23 -14.20
N ASP A 246 10.98 8.92 -13.05
CA ASP A 246 9.78 9.18 -12.23
C ASP A 246 8.76 10.05 -12.99
N GLU A 247 9.20 10.99 -13.82
CA GLU A 247 8.30 11.79 -14.66
C GLU A 247 7.63 10.96 -15.75
N GLN A 248 8.36 10.03 -16.38
CA GLN A 248 7.80 9.09 -17.36
C GLN A 248 6.75 8.19 -16.70
N ARG A 249 7.03 7.61 -15.53
CA ARG A 249 6.05 6.84 -14.76
C ARG A 249 4.83 7.66 -14.39
N THR A 250 5.02 8.89 -13.91
CA THR A 250 3.90 9.80 -13.60
C THR A 250 3.03 10.08 -14.82
N LYS A 251 3.63 10.29 -15.99
CA LYS A 251 2.89 10.48 -17.25
C LYS A 251 2.15 9.21 -17.67
N ARG A 252 2.80 8.04 -17.56
CA ARG A 252 2.22 6.73 -17.85
C ARG A 252 0.99 6.47 -16.98
N ASP A 253 1.12 6.66 -15.67
CA ASP A 253 0.04 6.51 -14.69
C ASP A 253 -1.16 7.40 -15.05
N ALA A 254 -0.92 8.66 -15.39
CA ALA A 254 -1.99 9.59 -15.77
C ALA A 254 -2.73 9.12 -17.04
N LEU A 255 -1.99 8.65 -18.05
CA LEU A 255 -2.56 8.14 -19.30
C LEU A 255 -3.37 6.85 -19.09
N GLU A 256 -2.93 5.95 -18.22
CA GLU A 256 -3.67 4.74 -17.85
C GLU A 256 -5.02 5.07 -17.19
N VAL A 257 -5.03 6.07 -16.29
CA VAL A 257 -6.26 6.57 -15.67
C VAL A 257 -7.21 7.14 -16.72
N GLU A 258 -6.70 7.94 -17.67
CA GLU A 258 -7.50 8.45 -18.79
C GLU A 258 -8.04 7.33 -19.68
N LEU A 259 -7.22 6.31 -19.95
CA LEU A 259 -7.60 5.15 -20.75
C LEU A 259 -8.72 4.35 -20.08
N LYS A 260 -8.62 4.13 -18.77
CA LYS A 260 -9.68 3.44 -18.00
C LYS A 260 -10.99 4.23 -18.04
N LYS A 261 -10.94 5.54 -17.79
CA LYS A 261 -12.11 6.43 -17.89
C LYS A 261 -12.73 6.43 -19.29
N LEU A 262 -11.91 6.39 -20.34
CA LEU A 262 -12.40 6.29 -21.72
C LEU A 262 -13.15 4.97 -21.95
N LYS A 263 -12.62 3.84 -21.46
CA LYS A 263 -13.28 2.52 -21.56
C LYS A 263 -14.64 2.51 -20.85
N GLU A 264 -14.73 3.12 -19.67
CA GLU A 264 -16.00 3.25 -18.93
C GLU A 264 -17.05 4.10 -19.67
N GLN A 265 -16.60 5.04 -20.50
CA GLN A 265 -17.47 5.90 -21.31
C GLN A 265 -17.83 5.29 -22.67
N ARG A 266 -17.37 4.07 -23.00
CA ARG A 266 -17.56 3.44 -24.32
C ARG A 266 -19.01 3.48 -24.79
N ALA A 267 -19.96 3.11 -23.92
CA ALA A 267 -21.39 3.06 -24.25
C ALA A 267 -22.02 4.45 -24.50
N LYS A 268 -21.31 5.54 -24.15
CA LYS A 268 -21.78 6.93 -24.30
C LYS A 268 -21.15 7.64 -25.51
N LEU A 269 -20.22 7.01 -26.21
CA LEU A 269 -19.47 7.59 -27.33
C LEU A 269 -19.82 6.91 -28.65
N SER A 270 -19.73 7.64 -29.76
CA SER A 270 -19.74 7.04 -31.09
C SER A 270 -18.48 6.18 -31.30
N ASP A 271 -18.53 5.24 -32.25
CA ASP A 271 -17.37 4.42 -32.59
C ASP A 271 -16.19 5.28 -33.03
N ASP A 272 -16.41 6.21 -33.97
CA ASP A 272 -15.38 7.10 -34.49
C ASP A 272 -14.74 7.95 -33.38
N ASP A 273 -15.53 8.54 -32.49
CA ASP A 273 -15.02 9.35 -31.38
C ASP A 273 -14.22 8.50 -30.38
N TYR A 274 -14.71 7.30 -30.06
CA TYR A 274 -14.04 6.40 -29.13
C TYR A 274 -12.69 5.94 -29.67
N TYR A 275 -12.64 5.46 -30.91
CA TYR A 275 -11.39 4.98 -31.52
C TYR A 275 -10.39 6.10 -31.76
N THR A 276 -10.85 7.30 -32.11
CA THR A 276 -9.96 8.48 -32.23
C THR A 276 -9.29 8.84 -30.91
N LYS A 277 -10.06 8.86 -29.80
CA LYS A 277 -9.53 9.14 -28.46
C LYS A 277 -8.62 8.01 -27.97
N LEU A 278 -9.00 6.76 -28.23
CA LEU A 278 -8.23 5.58 -27.86
C LEU A 278 -6.88 5.56 -28.57
N GLU A 279 -6.86 5.79 -29.89
CA GLU A 279 -5.63 5.83 -30.67
C GLU A 279 -4.69 6.91 -30.14
N LYS A 280 -5.21 8.11 -29.84
CA LYS A 280 -4.42 9.18 -29.24
C LYS A 280 -3.76 8.75 -27.93
N LEU A 281 -4.52 8.18 -26.99
CA LEU A 281 -3.99 7.73 -25.69
C LEU A 281 -2.95 6.62 -25.85
N LEU A 282 -3.19 5.65 -26.72
CA LEU A 282 -2.25 4.54 -26.96
C LEU A 282 -0.94 5.01 -27.59
N ARG A 283 -1.00 5.99 -28.50
CA ARG A 283 0.20 6.63 -29.06
C ARG A 283 1.01 7.35 -28.00
N GLU A 284 0.35 8.19 -27.19
CA GLU A 284 1.01 8.92 -26.11
C GLU A 284 1.62 7.98 -25.06
N LEU A 285 0.97 6.85 -24.76
CA LEU A 285 1.54 5.78 -23.91
C LEU A 285 2.78 5.15 -24.55
N GLY A 286 2.71 4.79 -25.84
CA GLY A 286 3.86 4.23 -26.56
C GLY A 286 5.07 5.16 -26.60
N GLU A 287 4.84 6.47 -26.66
CA GLU A 287 5.90 7.49 -26.58
C GLU A 287 6.61 7.52 -25.23
N VAL A 288 5.93 7.19 -24.12
CA VAL A 288 6.57 7.11 -22.80
C VAL A 288 7.68 6.08 -22.78
N TYR A 289 7.43 4.89 -23.35
CA TYR A 289 8.38 3.78 -23.42
C TYR A 289 9.39 3.89 -24.57
N SER A 290 9.13 4.76 -25.56
CA SER A 290 10.06 4.96 -26.69
C SER A 290 11.21 5.92 -26.35
N GLY A 291 11.08 6.69 -25.26
CA GLY A 291 12.07 7.65 -24.79
C GLY A 291 12.97 7.14 -23.64
N SER A 292 12.85 5.87 -23.26
CA SER A 292 13.63 5.21 -22.20
C SER A 292 14.85 4.46 -22.72
#